data_AF-A0A7S0PKL1-F1
#
_entry.id   AF-A0A7S0PKL1-F1
#
_cell.length_a   1.000
_cell.length_b   1.000
_cell.length_c   1.000
_cell.angle_alpha   90.00
_cell.angle_beta   90.00
_cell.angle_gamma   90.00
#
_symmetry.space_group_name_H-M   'P 1'
#
loop_
_entity.id
_entity.type
_entity.pdbx_description
1 polymer ?
#
loop_
_entity_poly.entity_id
_entity_poly.type
_entity_poly.pdbx_seq_one_letter_code
_entity_poly.pdbx_strand_id
1 'polypeptide(L)'
;PHTFHMGRDAPRATIPSRTLEEYAHEIMSHASACASATSARDATGKNAEQSLVLVRSWCADARVFLLVFPSAHAQRRALGRASMYLEDPETLGVVASALPSGARGGVANYSGHNMRVSALCRFIDACGGVDACWEEERELMRALIMHGIITHDVRTGTCVAARDVGKYRHKGEACVVAVQASGDAREVKDALIHEAMHGLWYARSAYAEQCYAYYASDALDARERAIWVDFLRELRYATEDEEVVVNEFQAYMATETQMFGGGGNGGGSGATKKGGGKKSGSSSSSSIDALTAMQVKFAEWARNVVADEDARALRCGETKAVFVR
;
A
#
# COMPACT_ATOMS: atom_id res chain seq x y z
N PRO A 1 -25.76 20.45 4.31
CA PRO A 1 -25.55 19.54 5.46
C PRO A 1 -26.36 18.25 5.26
N HIS A 2 -25.80 17.30 4.50
CA HIS A 2 -26.36 15.97 4.35
C HIS A 2 -25.49 15.01 5.14
N THR A 3 -25.80 14.84 6.42
CA THR A 3 -25.24 13.75 7.22
C THR A 3 -25.63 12.43 6.56
N PHE A 4 -24.63 11.69 6.04
CA PHE A 4 -24.79 10.33 5.54
C PHE A 4 -25.19 9.43 6.73
N HIS A 5 -26.49 9.26 6.95
CA HIS A 5 -27.02 8.25 7.86
C HIS A 5 -27.29 6.97 7.06
N MET A 6 -26.27 6.14 6.89
CA MET A 6 -26.55 4.73 6.61
C MET A 6 -27.12 4.13 7.90
N GLY A 7 -28.41 3.78 7.88
CA GLY A 7 -29.07 3.13 9.00
C GLY A 7 -28.30 1.87 9.43
N ARG A 8 -28.27 1.59 10.74
CA ARG A 8 -27.57 0.43 11.33
C ARG A 8 -27.94 -0.92 10.72
N ASP A 9 -29.05 -0.99 9.98
CA ASP A 9 -29.66 -2.21 9.44
C ASP A 9 -29.58 -2.33 7.91
N ALA A 10 -28.84 -1.45 7.21
CA ALA A 10 -28.60 -1.64 5.78
C ALA A 10 -27.76 -2.92 5.55
N PRO A 11 -28.17 -3.84 4.67
CA PRO A 11 -27.40 -5.04 4.37
C PRO A 11 -26.02 -4.63 3.83
N ARG A 12 -24.96 -4.96 4.58
CA ARG A 12 -23.58 -4.68 4.18
C ARG A 12 -23.30 -5.45 2.89
N ALA A 13 -22.74 -4.76 1.90
CA ALA A 13 -22.37 -5.40 0.64
C ALA A 13 -21.29 -6.47 0.91
N THR A 14 -21.51 -7.69 0.41
CA THR A 14 -20.53 -8.77 0.50
C THR A 14 -19.25 -8.36 -0.20
N ILE A 15 -18.10 -8.56 0.45
CA ILE A 15 -16.78 -8.24 -0.12
C ILE A 15 -16.26 -9.49 -0.86
N PRO A 16 -16.08 -9.45 -2.19
CA PRO A 16 -15.56 -10.61 -2.92
C PRO A 16 -14.11 -10.92 -2.51
N SER A 17 -13.81 -12.20 -2.30
CA SER A 17 -12.45 -12.67 -2.06
C SER A 17 -11.67 -12.77 -3.37
N ARG A 18 -10.38 -12.43 -3.34
CA ARG A 18 -9.45 -12.49 -4.49
C ARG A 18 -8.09 -13.01 -4.11
N THR A 19 -7.46 -13.74 -5.02
CA THR A 19 -6.01 -13.95 -5.06
C THR A 19 -5.30 -12.69 -5.54
N LEU A 20 -3.97 -12.61 -5.37
CA LEU A 20 -3.20 -11.48 -5.92
C LEU A 20 -3.25 -11.46 -7.45
N GLU A 21 -3.22 -12.62 -8.11
CA GLU A 21 -3.32 -12.71 -9.58
C GLU A 21 -4.66 -12.15 -10.07
N GLU A 22 -5.78 -12.58 -9.49
CA GLU A 22 -7.11 -12.05 -9.88
C GLU A 22 -7.21 -10.54 -9.62
N TYR A 23 -6.63 -10.06 -8.52
CA TYR A 23 -6.60 -8.62 -8.22
C TYR A 23 -5.75 -7.83 -9.23
N ALA A 24 -4.58 -8.34 -9.65
CA ALA A 24 -3.78 -7.71 -10.69
C ALA A 24 -4.53 -7.61 -12.03
N HIS A 25 -5.28 -8.66 -12.42
CA HIS A 25 -6.16 -8.60 -13.61
C HIS A 25 -7.30 -7.58 -13.44
N GLU A 26 -7.89 -7.48 -12.25
CA GLU A 26 -8.92 -6.47 -11.95
C GLU A 26 -8.40 -5.04 -12.02
N ILE A 27 -7.19 -4.76 -11.51
CA ILE A 27 -6.55 -3.43 -11.62
C ILE A 27 -6.45 -3.00 -13.08
N MET A 28 -5.95 -3.90 -13.93
CA MET A 28 -5.73 -3.64 -15.34
C MET A 28 -7.03 -3.48 -16.13
N SER A 29 -8.02 -4.33 -15.86
CA SER A 29 -9.31 -4.29 -16.56
C SER A 29 -10.20 -3.12 -16.12
N HIS A 30 -10.24 -2.81 -14.82
CA HIS A 30 -11.07 -1.71 -14.29
C HIS A 30 -10.59 -0.34 -14.77
N ALA A 31 -9.27 -0.11 -14.80
CA ALA A 31 -8.70 1.11 -15.35
C ALA A 31 -9.07 1.29 -16.84
N SER A 32 -8.99 0.20 -17.61
CA SER A 32 -9.37 0.19 -19.03
C SER A 32 -10.87 0.44 -19.26
N ALA A 33 -11.72 -0.15 -18.42
CA ALA A 33 -13.17 0.03 -18.47
C ALA A 33 -13.58 1.47 -18.10
N CYS A 34 -12.97 2.04 -17.05
CA CYS A 34 -13.23 3.41 -16.64
C CYS A 34 -12.74 4.45 -17.66
N ALA A 35 -11.59 4.22 -18.28
CA ALA A 35 -11.12 5.05 -19.39
C ALA A 35 -12.13 5.04 -20.55
N SER A 36 -12.64 3.86 -20.92
CA SER A 36 -13.65 3.71 -21.98
C SER A 36 -14.99 4.36 -21.63
N ALA A 37 -15.41 4.25 -20.36
CA ALA A 37 -16.65 4.83 -19.87
C ALA A 37 -16.60 6.36 -19.76
N THR A 38 -15.42 6.94 -19.47
CA THR A 38 -15.24 8.40 -19.42
C THR A 38 -15.45 9.02 -20.80
N SER A 39 -14.91 8.39 -21.85
CA SER A 39 -15.15 8.75 -23.25
C SER A 39 -16.62 8.68 -23.67
N ALA A 40 -17.43 7.85 -23.00
CA ALA A 40 -18.87 7.68 -23.27
C ALA A 40 -19.77 8.54 -22.34
N ARG A 41 -19.30 8.91 -21.15
CA ARG A 41 -20.04 9.71 -20.15
C ARG A 41 -20.18 11.17 -20.57
N ASP A 42 -19.22 11.70 -21.32
CA ASP A 42 -19.31 13.02 -21.97
C ASP A 42 -20.54 13.13 -22.90
N ALA A 43 -21.18 12.01 -23.26
CA ALA A 43 -22.35 12.00 -24.14
C ALA A 43 -23.72 11.80 -23.44
N THR A 44 -23.80 11.35 -22.17
CA THR A 44 -25.09 10.82 -21.64
C THR A 44 -25.48 11.14 -20.20
N GLY A 45 -24.66 11.84 -19.41
CA GLY A 45 -25.11 12.58 -18.21
C GLY A 45 -25.95 11.83 -17.16
N LYS A 46 -25.73 10.53 -16.92
CA LYS A 46 -26.43 9.77 -15.86
C LYS A 46 -25.48 9.30 -14.75
N ASN A 47 -25.80 9.75 -13.53
CA ASN A 47 -25.19 9.33 -12.27
C ASN A 47 -25.64 7.91 -11.89
N ALA A 48 -24.69 7.07 -11.49
CA ALA A 48 -24.96 5.80 -10.83
C ALA A 48 -24.37 5.84 -9.42
N GLU A 49 -25.18 5.51 -8.42
CA GLU A 49 -24.89 5.47 -6.97
C GLU A 49 -23.84 4.41 -6.55
N GLN A 50 -23.03 3.91 -7.48
CA GLN A 50 -21.98 2.93 -7.19
C GLN A 50 -20.64 3.64 -7.04
N SER A 51 -19.93 3.30 -5.97
CA SER A 51 -18.55 3.75 -5.81
C SER A 51 -17.70 3.24 -6.96
N LEU A 52 -16.85 4.12 -7.50
CA LEU A 52 -15.86 3.74 -8.51
C LEU A 52 -14.66 2.99 -7.90
N VAL A 53 -14.53 3.02 -6.56
CA VAL A 53 -13.53 2.27 -5.83
C VAL A 53 -14.08 0.88 -5.52
N LEU A 54 -13.47 -0.15 -6.10
CA LEU A 54 -13.84 -1.52 -5.81
C LEU A 54 -13.07 -2.01 -4.60
N VAL A 55 -13.77 -2.69 -3.70
CA VAL A 55 -13.18 -3.30 -2.51
C VAL A 55 -13.20 -4.82 -2.65
N ARG A 56 -12.07 -5.46 -2.37
CA ARG A 56 -11.91 -6.92 -2.31
C ARG A 56 -11.29 -7.31 -0.99
N SER A 57 -11.46 -8.57 -0.62
CA SER A 57 -10.75 -9.19 0.49
C SER A 57 -9.68 -10.09 -0.09
N TRP A 58 -8.47 -10.06 0.47
CA TRP A 58 -7.45 -11.02 0.07
C TRP A 58 -7.80 -12.40 0.61
N CYS A 59 -7.66 -13.44 -0.22
CA CYS A 59 -7.99 -14.82 0.15
C CYS A 59 -7.02 -15.40 1.20
N ALA A 60 -5.79 -14.86 1.28
CA ALA A 60 -4.76 -15.28 2.23
C ALA A 60 -5.05 -14.81 3.65
N ASP A 61 -5.65 -13.63 3.76
CA ASP A 61 -5.99 -13.03 5.05
C ASP A 61 -7.14 -12.04 4.86
N ALA A 62 -8.30 -12.38 5.41
CA ALA A 62 -9.51 -11.58 5.23
C ALA A 62 -9.43 -10.19 5.88
N ARG A 63 -8.39 -9.89 6.65
CA ARG A 63 -8.12 -8.57 7.24
C ARG A 63 -7.46 -7.61 6.25
N VAL A 64 -6.93 -8.11 5.15
CA VAL A 64 -6.29 -7.31 4.10
C VAL A 64 -7.30 -7.02 3.00
N PHE A 65 -7.64 -5.74 2.84
CA PHE A 65 -8.55 -5.28 1.81
C PHE A 65 -7.79 -4.72 0.61
N LEU A 66 -8.12 -5.20 -0.58
CA LEU A 66 -7.50 -4.77 -1.82
C LEU A 66 -8.42 -3.74 -2.50
N LEU A 67 -7.88 -2.56 -2.78
CA LEU A 67 -8.61 -1.43 -3.36
C LEU A 67 -8.30 -1.29 -4.84
N VAL A 68 -9.31 -1.26 -5.70
CA VAL A 68 -9.13 -0.97 -7.13
C VAL A 68 -9.68 0.42 -7.42
N PHE A 69 -8.81 1.30 -7.91
CA PHE A 69 -9.18 2.65 -8.32
C PHE A 69 -9.42 2.72 -9.83
N PRO A 70 -10.26 3.66 -10.30
CA PRO A 70 -10.54 3.82 -11.73
C PRO A 70 -9.34 4.37 -12.52
N SER A 71 -8.35 4.97 -11.84
CA SER A 71 -7.10 5.42 -12.46
C SER A 71 -6.01 5.63 -11.41
N ALA A 72 -4.75 5.69 -11.87
CA ALA A 72 -3.59 6.16 -11.12
C ALA A 72 -3.83 7.50 -10.42
N HIS A 73 -4.46 8.45 -11.14
CA HIS A 73 -4.76 9.77 -10.61
C HIS A 73 -5.74 9.70 -9.45
N ALA A 74 -6.81 8.91 -9.60
CA ALA A 74 -7.80 8.72 -8.55
C ALA A 74 -7.21 8.05 -7.30
N GLN A 75 -6.36 7.03 -7.48
CA GLN A 75 -5.63 6.41 -6.37
C GLN A 75 -4.78 7.43 -5.61
N ARG A 76 -3.93 8.17 -6.34
CA ARG A 76 -3.08 9.20 -5.76
C ARG A 76 -3.87 10.27 -5.01
N ARG A 77 -5.00 10.71 -5.57
CA ARG A 77 -5.90 11.69 -4.93
C ARG A 77 -6.57 11.14 -3.68
N ALA A 78 -6.89 9.84 -3.64
CA ALA A 78 -7.54 9.21 -2.50
C ALA A 78 -6.58 8.82 -1.36
N LEU A 79 -5.32 8.47 -1.67
CA LEU A 79 -4.38 7.89 -0.70
C LEU A 79 -3.11 8.71 -0.47
N GLY A 80 -2.77 9.64 -1.38
CA GLY A 80 -1.50 10.37 -1.31
C GLY A 80 -1.37 11.24 -0.06
N ARG A 81 -2.44 11.92 0.36
CA ARG A 81 -2.40 12.75 1.58
C ARG A 81 -2.35 11.93 2.85
N ALA A 82 -3.01 10.77 2.85
CA ALA A 82 -2.93 9.82 3.95
C ALA A 82 -1.50 9.26 4.07
N SER A 83 -0.88 8.90 2.95
CA SER A 83 0.52 8.40 2.94
C SER A 83 1.48 9.48 3.47
N MET A 84 1.33 10.73 3.01
CA MET A 84 2.11 11.85 3.56
C MET A 84 1.91 12.04 5.08
N TYR A 85 0.66 12.01 5.53
CA TYR A 85 0.31 12.13 6.95
C TYR A 85 0.92 11.02 7.82
N LEU A 86 1.14 9.83 7.25
CA LEU A 86 1.64 8.65 7.98
C LEU A 86 3.14 8.45 7.86
N GLU A 87 3.75 8.82 6.73
CA GLU A 87 5.08 8.34 6.35
C GLU A 87 6.04 9.44 5.88
N ASP A 88 5.56 10.64 5.55
CA ASP A 88 6.43 11.73 5.11
C ASP A 88 6.95 12.53 6.33
N PRO A 89 8.28 12.69 6.48
CA PRO A 89 8.87 13.31 7.68
C PRO A 89 8.50 14.79 7.86
N GLU A 90 8.12 15.51 6.80
CA GLU A 90 7.75 16.92 6.87
C GLU A 90 6.27 17.12 7.21
N THR A 91 5.43 16.12 6.94
CA THR A 91 3.97 16.21 7.07
C THR A 91 3.38 15.15 8.00
N LEU A 92 4.22 14.43 8.74
CA LEU A 92 3.81 13.45 9.73
C LEU A 92 2.79 14.04 10.72
N GLY A 93 1.61 13.44 10.79
CA GLY A 93 0.51 13.89 11.65
C GLY A 93 -0.17 15.20 11.20
N VAL A 94 0.19 15.76 10.04
CA VAL A 94 -0.35 17.02 9.51
C VAL A 94 -0.99 16.79 8.14
N VAL A 95 -2.27 17.12 8.01
CA VAL A 95 -2.99 16.96 6.74
C VAL A 95 -2.48 17.97 5.72
N ALA A 96 -1.81 17.47 4.68
CA ALA A 96 -1.34 18.31 3.58
C ALA A 96 -2.48 19.01 2.84
N SER A 97 -2.25 20.24 2.38
CA SER A 97 -3.23 21.00 1.59
C SER A 97 -3.17 20.70 0.09
N ALA A 98 -2.09 20.07 -0.39
CA ALA A 98 -1.87 19.71 -1.78
C ALA A 98 -0.93 18.49 -1.89
N LEU A 99 -0.98 17.81 -3.04
CA LEU A 99 -0.06 16.70 -3.34
C LEU A 99 1.10 17.18 -4.23
N PRO A 100 2.37 17.10 -3.79
CA PRO A 100 3.50 17.57 -4.58
C PRO A 100 3.72 16.69 -5.82
N SER A 101 4.10 17.30 -6.94
CA SER A 101 4.45 16.58 -8.17
C SER A 101 5.93 16.22 -8.24
N GLY A 102 6.26 15.23 -9.08
CA GLY A 102 7.64 14.80 -9.35
C GLY A 102 8.33 14.18 -8.13
N ALA A 103 9.67 14.23 -8.11
CA ALA A 103 10.48 13.65 -7.03
C ALA A 103 10.19 14.25 -5.64
N ARG A 104 9.62 15.46 -5.58
CA ARG A 104 9.21 16.10 -4.32
C ARG A 104 7.94 15.49 -3.71
N GLY A 105 7.19 14.70 -4.46
CA GLY A 105 5.97 14.08 -3.95
C GLY A 105 6.18 12.80 -3.17
N GLY A 106 7.41 12.26 -3.12
CA GLY A 106 7.79 11.14 -2.26
C GLY A 106 6.72 10.05 -2.15
N VAL A 107 6.33 9.75 -0.92
CA VAL A 107 5.32 8.75 -0.53
C VAL A 107 3.94 8.95 -1.17
N ALA A 108 3.60 10.17 -1.63
CA ALA A 108 2.33 10.42 -2.33
C ALA A 108 2.35 10.01 -3.81
N ASN A 109 3.52 9.75 -4.39
CA ASN A 109 3.69 9.43 -5.81
C ASN A 109 4.06 7.98 -6.06
N TYR A 110 4.10 7.13 -5.02
CA TYR A 110 4.38 5.72 -5.19
C TYR A 110 3.24 5.01 -5.93
N SER A 111 3.61 3.95 -6.65
CA SER A 111 2.67 3.12 -7.39
C SER A 111 1.80 2.27 -6.46
N GLY A 112 2.27 1.98 -5.26
CA GLY A 112 1.53 1.27 -4.24
C GLY A 112 1.29 2.13 -3.00
N HIS A 113 0.22 1.81 -2.27
CA HIS A 113 -0.06 2.37 -0.96
C HIS A 113 -0.66 1.31 -0.06
N ASN A 114 -0.25 1.31 1.19
CA ASN A 114 -0.79 0.49 2.25
C ASN A 114 -1.03 1.33 3.49
N MET A 115 -2.01 0.94 4.31
CA MET A 115 -2.20 1.54 5.64
C MET A 115 -3.18 0.71 6.46
N ARG A 116 -3.03 0.77 7.78
CA ARG A 116 -4.06 0.28 8.69
C ARG A 116 -5.36 1.06 8.50
N VAL A 117 -6.49 0.38 8.57
CA VAL A 117 -7.81 1.02 8.55
C VAL A 117 -7.94 2.00 9.73
N SER A 118 -7.37 1.66 10.89
CA SER A 118 -7.34 2.52 12.07
C SER A 118 -6.55 3.82 11.81
N ALA A 119 -5.44 3.76 11.07
CA ALA A 119 -4.64 4.91 10.67
C ALA A 119 -5.37 5.80 9.66
N LEU A 120 -6.03 5.19 8.67
CA LEU A 120 -6.87 5.92 7.72
C LEU A 120 -8.02 6.66 8.44
N CYS A 121 -8.65 6.05 9.45
CA CYS A 121 -9.67 6.72 10.26
C CYS A 121 -9.11 7.98 10.96
N ARG A 122 -7.92 7.88 11.58
CA ARG A 122 -7.26 9.04 12.22
C ARG A 122 -6.96 10.16 11.22
N PHE A 123 -6.52 9.82 10.01
CA PHE A 123 -6.31 10.80 8.94
C PHE A 123 -7.61 11.54 8.57
N ILE A 124 -8.72 10.82 8.44
CA ILE A 124 -10.02 11.41 8.10
C ILE A 124 -10.53 12.32 9.24
N ASP A 125 -10.36 11.90 10.49
CA ASP A 125 -10.70 12.74 11.64
C ASP A 125 -9.82 14.01 11.65
N ALA A 126 -8.53 13.88 11.35
CA ALA A 126 -7.61 15.02 11.23
C ALA A 126 -7.96 15.98 10.08
N CYS A 127 -8.64 15.50 9.03
CA CYS A 127 -9.20 16.35 7.99
C CYS A 127 -10.39 17.20 8.47
N GLY A 128 -10.98 16.90 9.63
CA GLY A 128 -12.25 17.47 10.09
C GLY A 128 -13.46 16.59 9.74
N GLY A 129 -13.24 15.30 9.46
CA GLY A 129 -14.27 14.34 9.08
C GLY A 129 -14.46 14.23 7.56
N VAL A 130 -15.26 13.24 7.14
CA VAL A 130 -15.44 12.85 5.73
C VAL A 130 -15.86 14.03 4.84
N ASP A 131 -16.73 14.91 5.32
CA ASP A 131 -17.23 16.04 4.51
C ASP A 131 -16.15 17.07 4.16
N ALA A 132 -15.06 17.14 4.95
CA ALA A 132 -13.93 18.03 4.72
C ALA A 132 -12.83 17.40 3.83
N CYS A 133 -12.89 16.08 3.59
CA CYS A 133 -11.98 15.37 2.72
C CYS A 133 -12.18 15.73 1.24
N TRP A 134 -11.21 15.41 0.40
CA TRP A 134 -11.32 15.52 -1.06
C TRP A 134 -12.33 14.54 -1.64
N GLU A 135 -12.77 14.78 -2.88
CA GLU A 135 -13.79 13.95 -3.52
C GLU A 135 -13.39 12.47 -3.60
N GLU A 136 -12.15 12.18 -4.00
CA GLU A 136 -11.65 10.81 -4.13
C GLU A 136 -11.43 10.12 -2.78
N GLU A 137 -11.06 10.89 -1.74
CA GLU A 137 -11.00 10.38 -0.37
C GLU A 137 -12.40 10.10 0.17
N ARG A 138 -13.39 10.95 -0.10
CA ARG A 138 -14.79 10.70 0.25
C ARG A 138 -15.32 9.47 -0.47
N GLU A 139 -14.92 9.25 -1.72
CA GLU A 139 -15.30 8.07 -2.49
C GLU A 139 -14.72 6.79 -1.86
N LEU A 140 -13.44 6.81 -1.50
CA LEU A 140 -12.79 5.74 -0.74
C LEU A 140 -13.54 5.46 0.56
N MET A 141 -13.82 6.50 1.36
CA MET A 141 -14.51 6.34 2.64
C MET A 141 -15.93 5.80 2.46
N ARG A 142 -16.66 6.23 1.42
CA ARG A 142 -17.98 5.68 1.10
C ARG A 142 -17.90 4.19 0.79
N ALA A 143 -16.92 3.76 -0.01
CA ALA A 143 -16.71 2.35 -0.33
C ALA A 143 -16.42 1.53 0.94
N LEU A 144 -15.52 2.01 1.80
CA LEU A 144 -15.15 1.33 3.04
C LEU A 144 -16.32 1.24 4.04
N ILE A 145 -17.15 2.29 4.14
CA ILE A 145 -18.35 2.30 5.00
C ILE A 145 -19.44 1.36 4.43
N MET A 146 -19.68 1.38 3.12
CA MET A 146 -20.67 0.52 2.44
C MET A 146 -20.38 -0.97 2.67
N HIS A 147 -19.10 -1.34 2.71
CA HIS A 147 -18.65 -2.71 2.99
C HIS A 147 -18.48 -3.01 4.49
N GLY A 148 -18.78 -2.04 5.37
CA GLY A 148 -18.67 -2.19 6.82
C GLY A 148 -17.25 -2.47 7.30
N ILE A 149 -16.25 -1.89 6.62
CA ILE A 149 -14.83 -1.89 7.02
C ILE A 149 -14.57 -0.75 7.99
N ILE A 150 -15.21 0.39 7.76
CA ILE A 150 -15.20 1.56 8.64
C ILE A 150 -16.64 1.79 9.14
N THR A 151 -16.75 2.25 10.38
CA THR A 151 -18.01 2.74 10.95
C THR A 151 -17.74 4.04 11.71
N HIS A 152 -18.78 4.66 12.25
CA HIS A 152 -18.66 5.84 13.10
C HIS A 152 -18.88 5.44 14.55
N ASP A 153 -18.02 5.92 15.44
CA ASP A 153 -18.28 5.85 16.87
C ASP A 153 -19.50 6.72 17.18
N VAL A 154 -20.50 6.11 17.80
CA VAL A 154 -21.81 6.76 18.03
C VAL A 154 -21.76 7.87 19.07
N ARG A 155 -20.69 7.92 19.88
CA ARG A 155 -20.52 8.83 21.01
C ARG A 155 -19.66 10.03 20.63
N THR A 156 -18.64 9.81 19.81
CA THR A 156 -17.71 10.87 19.36
C THR A 156 -17.97 11.32 17.92
N GLY A 157 -18.68 10.53 17.12
CA GLY A 157 -18.90 10.76 15.68
C GLY A 157 -17.68 10.43 14.81
N THR A 158 -16.56 10.04 15.41
CA THR A 158 -15.28 9.79 14.74
C THR A 158 -15.29 8.49 13.93
N CYS A 159 -14.50 8.43 12.87
CA CYS A 159 -14.35 7.20 12.11
C CYS A 159 -13.59 6.15 12.95
N VAL A 160 -14.04 4.90 12.91
CA VAL A 160 -13.36 3.77 13.56
C VAL A 160 -13.38 2.54 12.66
N ALA A 161 -12.33 1.74 12.72
CA ALA A 161 -12.26 0.46 12.02
C ALA A 161 -13.34 -0.48 12.58
N ALA A 162 -14.30 -0.88 11.73
CA ALA A 162 -15.43 -1.70 12.13
C ALA A 162 -15.05 -3.16 12.44
N ARG A 163 -13.85 -3.59 12.03
CA ARG A 163 -13.33 -4.94 12.31
C ARG A 163 -12.45 -5.03 13.57
N ASP A 164 -12.14 -3.91 14.21
CA ASP A 164 -11.36 -3.88 15.46
C ASP A 164 -12.25 -3.91 16.73
N VAL A 165 -13.57 -4.03 16.55
CA VAL A 165 -14.53 -4.29 17.64
C VAL A 165 -14.83 -5.79 17.72
N GLY A 166 -14.00 -6.55 18.45
CA GLY A 166 -14.24 -7.96 18.76
C GLY A 166 -13.02 -8.89 18.68
N LYS A 167 -13.26 -10.16 18.29
CA LYS A 167 -12.39 -11.36 18.41
C LYS A 167 -10.95 -11.25 17.86
N TYR A 168 -10.58 -10.17 17.16
CA TYR A 168 -9.28 -10.01 16.48
C TYR A 168 -8.34 -8.99 17.12
N ARG A 169 -8.76 -8.29 18.20
CA ARG A 169 -8.01 -7.19 18.86
C ARG A 169 -6.57 -7.54 19.33
N HIS A 170 -6.20 -8.82 19.32
CA HIS A 170 -4.89 -9.30 19.78
C HIS A 170 -4.11 -10.12 18.73
N LYS A 171 -4.50 -10.09 17.44
CA LYS A 171 -3.88 -10.93 16.40
C LYS A 171 -3.41 -10.19 15.15
N GLY A 172 -3.46 -8.85 15.17
CA GLY A 172 -3.21 -7.96 14.03
C GLY A 172 -4.45 -7.16 13.64
N GLU A 173 -4.27 -6.20 12.74
CA GLU A 173 -5.24 -5.16 12.40
C GLU A 173 -5.74 -5.30 10.97
N ALA A 174 -6.92 -4.75 10.69
CA ALA A 174 -7.38 -4.60 9.32
C ALA A 174 -6.58 -3.52 8.58
N CYS A 175 -6.23 -3.77 7.32
CA CYS A 175 -5.50 -2.82 6.49
C CYS A 175 -6.06 -2.76 5.07
N VAL A 176 -5.72 -1.70 4.37
CA VAL A 176 -5.98 -1.54 2.95
C VAL A 176 -4.66 -1.58 2.19
N VAL A 177 -4.72 -2.12 0.98
CA VAL A 177 -3.63 -2.19 0.01
C VAL A 177 -4.18 -1.74 -1.34
N ALA A 178 -3.43 -0.90 -2.05
CA ALA A 178 -3.76 -0.43 -3.38
C ALA A 178 -2.52 -0.42 -4.26
N VAL A 179 -2.64 -0.86 -5.51
CA VAL A 179 -1.58 -0.75 -6.53
C VAL A 179 -2.15 -0.10 -7.79
N GLN A 180 -1.39 0.84 -8.31
CA GLN A 180 -1.68 1.58 -9.52
C GLN A 180 -1.55 0.66 -10.75
N ALA A 181 -2.48 0.79 -11.68
CA ALA A 181 -2.36 0.17 -13.00
C ALA A 181 -1.14 0.71 -13.78
N SER A 182 -0.36 -0.18 -14.40
CA SER A 182 0.75 0.17 -15.30
C SER A 182 0.54 -0.46 -16.67
N GLY A 183 1.16 0.13 -17.70
CA GLY A 183 1.24 -0.50 -19.02
C GLY A 183 2.10 -1.78 -19.04
N ASP A 184 2.93 -1.99 -18.02
CA ASP A 184 3.68 -3.23 -17.81
C ASP A 184 3.06 -4.05 -16.68
N ALA A 185 2.52 -5.22 -17.02
CA ALA A 185 1.91 -6.12 -16.04
C ALA A 185 2.92 -6.65 -15.00
N ARG A 186 4.23 -6.68 -15.32
CA ARG A 186 5.26 -7.10 -14.37
C ARG A 186 5.45 -6.07 -13.26
N GLU A 187 5.43 -4.78 -13.59
CA GLU A 187 5.49 -3.70 -12.60
C GLU A 187 4.32 -3.77 -11.61
N VAL A 188 3.11 -4.07 -12.11
CA VAL A 188 1.93 -4.27 -11.25
C VAL A 188 2.12 -5.48 -10.33
N LYS A 189 2.67 -6.58 -10.84
CA LYS A 189 2.90 -7.80 -10.05
C LYS A 189 3.94 -7.59 -8.95
N ASP A 190 5.05 -6.95 -9.28
CA ASP A 190 6.13 -6.69 -8.32
C ASP A 190 5.67 -5.74 -7.21
N ALA A 191 5.02 -4.62 -7.58
CA ALA A 191 4.42 -3.70 -6.63
C ALA A 191 3.33 -4.39 -5.78
N LEU A 192 2.52 -5.27 -6.37
CA LEU A 192 1.48 -5.97 -5.62
C LEU A 192 2.04 -6.93 -4.57
N ILE A 193 3.10 -7.66 -4.88
CA ILE A 193 3.70 -8.53 -3.87
C ILE A 193 4.28 -7.65 -2.75
N HIS A 194 4.93 -6.54 -3.09
CA HIS A 194 5.45 -5.58 -2.10
C HIS A 194 4.34 -5.09 -1.16
N GLU A 195 3.24 -4.57 -1.72
CA GLU A 195 2.11 -4.12 -0.90
C GLU A 195 1.42 -5.24 -0.11
N ALA A 196 1.37 -6.46 -0.67
CA ALA A 196 0.82 -7.62 0.04
C ALA A 196 1.66 -8.00 1.27
N MET A 197 2.98 -7.77 1.24
CA MET A 197 3.84 -7.98 2.40
C MET A 197 3.50 -7.03 3.55
N HIS A 198 3.27 -5.75 3.26
CA HIS A 198 2.72 -4.81 4.26
C HIS A 198 1.35 -5.28 4.78
N GLY A 199 0.50 -5.82 3.89
CA GLY A 199 -0.77 -6.42 4.28
C GLY A 199 -0.61 -7.53 5.33
N LEU A 200 0.33 -8.46 5.12
CA LEU A 200 0.64 -9.51 6.10
C LEU A 200 1.22 -8.94 7.40
N TRP A 201 2.08 -7.93 7.31
CA TRP A 201 2.64 -7.23 8.46
C TRP A 201 1.55 -6.72 9.40
N TYR A 202 0.63 -5.91 8.87
CA TYR A 202 -0.47 -5.35 9.66
C TYR A 202 -1.42 -6.42 10.15
N ALA A 203 -1.78 -7.37 9.29
CA ALA A 203 -2.76 -8.39 9.62
C ALA A 203 -2.23 -9.39 10.66
N ARG A 204 -0.91 -9.56 10.83
CA ARG A 204 -0.36 -10.67 11.64
C ARG A 204 0.71 -10.18 12.59
N SER A 205 0.29 -9.85 13.81
CA SER A 205 1.20 -9.33 14.85
C SER A 205 2.40 -10.23 15.12
N ALA A 206 2.21 -11.57 15.12
CA ALA A 206 3.31 -12.50 15.31
C ALA A 206 4.36 -12.47 14.18
N TYR A 207 3.95 -12.14 12.95
CA TYR A 207 4.90 -11.96 11.84
C TYR A 207 5.66 -10.64 12.01
N ALA A 208 4.95 -9.56 12.32
CA ALA A 208 5.57 -8.26 12.61
C ALA A 208 6.61 -8.35 13.76
N GLU A 209 6.24 -8.98 14.88
CA GLU A 209 7.14 -9.21 16.02
C GLU A 209 8.42 -9.96 15.63
N GLN A 210 8.30 -10.97 14.77
CA GLN A 210 9.45 -11.75 14.30
C GLN A 210 10.40 -10.93 13.43
N CYS A 211 9.87 -10.05 12.59
CA CYS A 211 10.70 -9.19 11.77
C CYS A 211 11.35 -8.05 12.56
N TYR A 212 10.68 -7.48 13.58
CA TYR A 212 11.33 -6.61 14.55
C TYR A 212 12.50 -7.32 15.23
N ALA A 213 12.26 -8.55 15.71
CA ALA A 213 13.30 -9.36 16.32
C ALA A 213 14.47 -9.64 15.36
N TYR A 214 14.18 -9.93 14.07
CA TYR A 214 15.22 -10.10 13.05
C TYR A 214 16.03 -8.83 12.83
N TYR A 215 15.36 -7.69 12.62
CA TYR A 215 16.00 -6.41 12.33
C TYR A 215 16.91 -5.94 13.48
N ALA A 216 16.47 -6.17 14.72
CA ALA A 216 17.23 -5.86 15.94
C ALA A 216 18.33 -6.88 16.27
N SER A 217 18.34 -8.06 15.63
CA SER A 217 19.32 -9.11 15.91
C SER A 217 20.69 -8.84 15.27
N ASP A 218 21.65 -9.70 15.62
CA ASP A 218 23.00 -9.71 15.04
C ASP A 218 23.03 -10.24 13.58
N ALA A 219 21.88 -10.59 12.99
CA ALA A 219 21.79 -10.94 11.57
C ALA A 219 22.17 -9.75 10.67
N LEU A 220 21.88 -8.53 11.14
CA LEU A 220 22.27 -7.27 10.50
C LEU A 220 23.30 -6.56 11.38
N ASP A 221 24.38 -6.09 10.77
CA ASP A 221 25.32 -5.22 11.47
C ASP A 221 24.85 -3.75 11.48
N ALA A 222 25.53 -2.90 12.25
CA ALA A 222 25.18 -1.49 12.35
C ALA A 222 25.34 -0.72 11.02
N ARG A 223 26.26 -1.16 10.15
CA ARG A 223 26.51 -0.54 8.85
C ARG A 223 25.37 -0.90 7.87
N GLU A 224 24.94 -2.15 7.86
CA GLU A 224 23.79 -2.64 7.08
C GLU A 224 22.52 -1.87 7.45
N ARG A 225 22.21 -1.75 8.75
CA ARG A 225 21.08 -0.93 9.21
C ARG A 225 21.19 0.55 8.80
N ALA A 226 22.39 1.13 8.87
CA ALA A 226 22.60 2.52 8.44
C ALA A 226 22.38 2.70 6.92
N ILE A 227 22.87 1.76 6.10
CA ILE A 227 22.64 1.76 4.64
C ILE A 227 21.15 1.67 4.33
N TRP A 228 20.41 0.83 5.06
CA TRP A 228 18.97 0.72 4.92
C TRP A 228 18.25 2.03 5.27
N VAL A 229 18.59 2.64 6.40
CA VAL A 229 18.01 3.92 6.83
C VAL A 229 18.33 5.04 5.83
N ASP A 230 19.55 5.10 5.31
CA ASP A 230 19.92 6.09 4.30
C ASP A 230 19.13 5.89 2.99
N PHE A 231 18.93 4.65 2.56
CA PHE A 231 18.09 4.31 1.41
C PHE A 231 16.63 4.80 1.61
N LEU A 232 16.02 4.53 2.76
CA LEU A 232 14.67 5.02 3.06
C LEU A 232 14.57 6.55 3.10
N ARG A 233 15.61 7.22 3.62
CA ARG A 233 15.67 8.68 3.64
C ARG A 233 15.71 9.28 2.24
N GLU A 234 16.42 8.64 1.30
CA GLU A 234 16.44 9.04 -0.11
C GLU A 234 15.05 8.92 -0.76
N LEU A 235 14.25 7.94 -0.33
CA LEU A 235 12.87 7.76 -0.77
C LEU A 235 11.89 8.74 -0.09
N ARG A 236 12.30 9.43 0.99
CA ARG A 236 11.50 10.36 1.82
C ARG A 236 10.56 9.70 2.83
N TYR A 237 10.92 8.52 3.32
CA TYR A 237 10.24 7.93 4.49
C TYR A 237 10.71 8.59 5.80
N ALA A 238 9.81 8.62 6.79
CA ALA A 238 10.10 9.05 8.16
C ALA A 238 10.96 8.01 8.90
N THR A 239 12.28 8.08 8.71
CA THR A 239 13.24 7.10 9.24
C THR A 239 13.39 7.11 10.77
N GLU A 240 12.83 8.11 11.44
CA GLU A 240 12.76 8.21 12.89
C GLU A 240 11.64 7.31 13.48
N ASP A 241 10.70 6.87 12.64
CA ASP A 241 9.66 5.90 13.02
C ASP A 241 10.16 4.47 12.75
N GLU A 242 10.43 3.73 13.84
CA GLU A 242 10.90 2.35 13.76
C GLU A 242 9.91 1.42 13.04
N GLU A 243 8.60 1.70 13.14
CA GLU A 243 7.60 0.91 12.43
C GLU A 243 7.73 1.07 10.92
N VAL A 244 7.89 2.31 10.43
CA VAL A 244 8.14 2.57 9.00
C VAL A 244 9.42 1.86 8.57
N VAL A 245 10.51 2.01 9.33
CA VAL A 245 11.81 1.41 8.98
C VAL A 245 11.73 -0.11 8.83
N VAL A 246 11.08 -0.81 9.77
CA VAL A 246 11.04 -2.27 9.77
C VAL A 246 9.96 -2.83 8.82
N ASN A 247 8.81 -2.16 8.71
CA ASN A 247 7.75 -2.56 7.79
C ASN A 247 8.18 -2.39 6.32
N GLU A 248 8.94 -1.34 6.00
CA GLU A 248 9.56 -1.21 4.68
C GLU A 248 10.66 -2.25 4.48
N PHE A 249 11.49 -2.50 5.51
CA PHE A 249 12.59 -3.46 5.40
C PHE A 249 12.08 -4.84 4.96
N GLN A 250 11.06 -5.37 5.65
CA GLN A 250 10.54 -6.68 5.30
C GLN A 250 9.93 -6.71 3.90
N ALA A 251 9.23 -5.65 3.46
CA ALA A 251 8.59 -5.62 2.15
C ALA A 251 9.65 -5.59 1.03
N TYR A 252 10.63 -4.69 1.12
CA TYR A 252 11.74 -4.60 0.17
C TYR A 252 12.54 -5.90 0.10
N MET A 253 12.94 -6.45 1.25
CA MET A 253 13.73 -7.68 1.29
C MET A 253 12.93 -8.91 0.85
N ALA A 254 11.59 -8.84 0.85
CA ALA A 254 10.71 -9.93 0.46
C ALA A 254 10.43 -10.07 -1.01
N THR A 255 10.41 -8.97 -1.76
CA THR A 255 9.71 -8.97 -3.05
C THR A 255 10.59 -8.61 -4.21
N GLU A 256 11.70 -7.93 -3.96
CA GLU A 256 12.42 -7.27 -5.04
C GLU A 256 13.53 -8.15 -5.60
N THR A 257 13.18 -9.00 -6.55
CA THR A 257 14.10 -9.99 -7.12
C THR A 257 15.42 -9.44 -7.67
N GLN A 258 15.60 -8.13 -7.88
CA GLN A 258 16.88 -7.55 -8.32
C GLN A 258 17.00 -6.00 -8.31
N MET A 259 16.53 -5.26 -7.29
CA MET A 259 16.79 -3.80 -7.26
C MET A 259 18.27 -3.44 -7.09
N PHE A 260 19.05 -4.34 -6.48
CA PHE A 260 20.38 -4.04 -5.99
C PHE A 260 21.50 -4.84 -6.71
N GLY A 261 21.25 -5.33 -7.93
CA GLY A 261 22.26 -6.08 -8.69
C GLY A 261 22.17 -5.81 -10.20
N GLY A 262 23.24 -5.30 -10.78
CA GLY A 262 23.36 -5.11 -12.23
C GLY A 262 23.87 -6.36 -12.94
N GLY A 263 23.09 -6.88 -13.89
CA GLY A 263 23.62 -7.61 -15.06
C GLY A 263 22.83 -8.83 -15.50
N GLY A 264 21.80 -8.65 -16.32
CA GLY A 264 21.12 -9.76 -16.99
C GLY A 264 19.86 -9.44 -17.80
N ASN A 265 19.93 -8.49 -18.73
CA ASN A 265 18.98 -8.37 -19.85
C ASN A 265 17.47 -8.27 -19.51
N GLY A 266 17.08 -7.25 -18.74
CA GLY A 266 15.69 -6.81 -18.60
C GLY A 266 15.63 -5.30 -18.70
N GLY A 267 15.22 -4.78 -19.87
CA GLY A 267 15.21 -3.35 -20.15
C GLY A 267 14.35 -2.57 -19.17
N GLY A 268 15.00 -1.80 -18.30
CA GLY A 268 14.33 -0.80 -17.48
C GLY A 268 14.07 0.49 -18.24
N SER A 269 13.22 1.29 -17.63
CA SER A 269 13.05 2.75 -17.79
C SER A 269 12.17 3.24 -18.95
N GLY A 270 10.94 3.59 -18.61
CA GLY A 270 10.22 4.69 -19.24
C GLY A 270 10.96 6.01 -19.05
N ALA A 271 11.98 6.24 -19.88
CA ALA A 271 12.68 7.50 -20.02
C ALA A 271 12.39 8.09 -21.40
N THR A 272 11.31 8.85 -21.53
CA THR A 272 11.13 9.76 -22.67
C THR A 272 12.14 10.91 -22.57
N LYS A 273 13.15 10.86 -23.44
CA LYS A 273 14.12 11.93 -23.70
C LYS A 273 13.43 13.24 -24.13
N LYS A 274 13.60 14.32 -23.36
CA LYS A 274 14.25 15.59 -23.77
C LYS A 274 14.09 16.65 -22.68
N GLY A 275 15.22 17.19 -22.21
CA GLY A 275 15.28 18.36 -21.33
C GLY A 275 16.32 18.16 -20.23
N GLY A 276 17.51 18.73 -20.42
CA GLY A 276 18.63 18.57 -19.47
C GLY A 276 18.32 19.15 -18.10
N GLY A 277 18.58 18.36 -17.05
CA GLY A 277 18.49 18.78 -15.66
C GLY A 277 18.82 17.64 -14.70
N LYS A 278 20.03 17.71 -14.11
CA LYS A 278 20.57 17.02 -12.91
C LYS A 278 20.10 15.58 -12.58
N LYS A 279 21.06 14.66 -12.68
CA LYS A 279 21.08 13.28 -12.15
C LYS A 279 20.51 13.20 -10.72
N SER A 280 19.54 12.31 -10.52
CA SER A 280 19.20 11.76 -9.20
C SER A 280 20.40 10.99 -8.62
N GLY A 281 20.53 11.02 -7.30
CA GLY A 281 21.71 10.60 -6.54
C GLY A 281 22.18 9.17 -6.86
N SER A 282 23.49 9.03 -7.00
CA SER A 282 24.17 7.76 -7.23
C SER A 282 24.32 7.03 -5.89
N SER A 283 23.50 6.02 -5.62
CA SER A 283 23.87 5.02 -4.61
C SER A 283 25.20 4.39 -5.02
N SER A 284 26.12 4.25 -4.07
CA SER A 284 27.43 3.66 -4.35
C SER A 284 27.27 2.16 -4.64
N SER A 285 28.12 1.58 -5.48
CA SER A 285 28.10 0.12 -5.73
C SER A 285 28.17 -0.68 -4.43
N SER A 286 28.90 -0.18 -3.43
CA SER A 286 28.99 -0.82 -2.11
C SER A 286 27.68 -0.78 -1.31
N SER A 287 26.84 0.25 -1.46
CA SER A 287 25.53 0.34 -0.80
C SER A 287 24.55 -0.66 -1.43
N ILE A 288 24.58 -0.75 -2.76
CA ILE A 288 23.83 -1.70 -3.57
C ILE A 288 24.20 -3.15 -3.18
N ASP A 289 25.49 -3.47 -3.11
CA ASP A 289 25.95 -4.82 -2.70
C ASP A 289 25.47 -5.18 -1.28
N ALA A 290 25.46 -4.22 -0.36
CA ALA A 290 24.97 -4.43 1.00
C ALA A 290 23.46 -4.68 1.05
N LEU A 291 22.66 -3.93 0.28
CA LEU A 291 21.21 -4.14 0.19
C LEU A 291 20.88 -5.54 -0.38
N THR A 292 21.63 -5.99 -1.40
CA THR A 292 21.53 -7.37 -1.91
C THR A 292 21.88 -8.40 -0.84
N ALA A 293 22.96 -8.20 -0.09
CA ALA A 293 23.36 -9.13 0.96
C ALA A 293 22.30 -9.23 2.08
N MET A 294 21.72 -8.10 2.49
CA MET A 294 20.62 -8.07 3.46
C MET A 294 19.41 -8.85 2.95
N GLN A 295 19.08 -8.72 1.67
CA GLN A 295 17.98 -9.44 1.06
C GLN A 295 18.18 -10.96 1.10
N VAL A 296 19.39 -11.43 0.78
CA VAL A 296 19.73 -12.87 0.86
C VAL A 296 19.59 -13.39 2.28
N LYS A 297 20.12 -12.66 3.27
CA LYS A 297 20.02 -13.02 4.69
C LYS A 297 18.56 -13.08 5.16
N PHE A 298 17.77 -12.06 4.82
CA PHE A 298 16.36 -12.03 5.20
C PHE A 298 15.59 -13.17 4.54
N ALA A 299 15.89 -13.48 3.27
CA ALA A 299 15.23 -14.57 2.58
C ALA A 299 15.55 -15.94 3.17
N GLU A 300 16.80 -16.16 3.58
CA GLU A 300 17.23 -17.35 4.31
C GLU A 300 16.49 -17.51 5.63
N TRP A 301 16.38 -16.43 6.40
CA TRP A 301 15.65 -16.43 7.65
C TRP A 301 14.15 -16.68 7.44
N ALA A 302 13.52 -15.92 6.55
CA ALA A 302 12.08 -15.95 6.28
C ALA A 302 11.59 -17.33 5.85
N ARG A 303 12.41 -18.10 5.10
CA ARG A 303 12.12 -19.51 4.74
C ARG A 303 11.86 -20.43 5.94
N ASN A 304 12.32 -20.08 7.12
CA ASN A 304 12.19 -20.90 8.33
C ASN A 304 11.06 -20.42 9.26
N VAL A 305 10.50 -19.24 9.02
CA VAL A 305 9.50 -18.61 9.89
C VAL A 305 8.17 -18.32 9.20
N VAL A 306 8.17 -18.13 7.87
CA VAL A 306 6.95 -17.96 7.07
C VAL A 306 6.37 -19.34 6.77
N ALA A 307 5.11 -19.57 7.11
CA ALA A 307 4.45 -20.85 6.86
C ALA A 307 4.27 -21.09 5.34
N ASP A 308 4.33 -22.36 4.91
CA ASP A 308 4.18 -22.74 3.49
C ASP A 308 2.85 -22.29 2.86
N GLU A 309 1.81 -22.11 3.67
CA GLU A 309 0.52 -21.58 3.21
C GLU A 309 0.59 -20.08 2.86
N ASP A 310 1.35 -19.31 3.62
CA ASP A 310 1.55 -17.87 3.39
C ASP A 310 2.46 -17.64 2.21
N ALA A 311 3.53 -18.43 2.13
CA ALA A 311 4.45 -18.45 1.01
C ALA A 311 3.75 -18.78 -0.32
N ARG A 312 2.72 -19.65 -0.28
CA ARG A 312 1.87 -19.93 -1.46
C ARG A 312 0.92 -18.79 -1.79
N ALA A 313 0.45 -18.06 -0.80
CA ALA A 313 -0.45 -16.94 -0.99
C ALA A 313 0.25 -15.67 -1.51
N LEU A 314 1.55 -15.52 -1.24
CA LEU A 314 2.44 -14.47 -1.76
C LEU A 314 2.96 -14.77 -3.18
N ARG A 315 2.03 -15.08 -4.08
CA ARG A 315 2.32 -15.37 -5.49
C ARG A 315 1.37 -14.61 -6.40
N CYS A 316 1.92 -13.99 -7.44
CA CYS A 316 1.17 -13.32 -8.49
C CYS A 316 1.70 -13.79 -9.85
N GLY A 317 1.11 -14.87 -10.37
CA GLY A 317 1.55 -15.50 -11.62
C GLY A 317 2.87 -16.24 -11.40
N GLU A 318 3.89 -15.91 -12.19
CA GLU A 318 5.24 -16.46 -12.02
C GLU A 318 6.04 -15.75 -10.91
N THR A 319 5.67 -14.50 -10.57
CA THR A 319 6.34 -13.72 -9.53
C THR A 319 5.92 -14.23 -8.15
N LYS A 320 6.90 -14.34 -7.25
CA LYS A 320 6.74 -14.84 -5.88
C LYS A 320 7.62 -13.99 -4.97
N ALA A 321 7.25 -13.88 -3.70
CA ALA A 321 8.20 -13.43 -2.69
C ALA A 321 9.46 -14.31 -2.71
N VAL A 322 10.63 -13.74 -2.42
CA VAL A 322 11.95 -14.41 -2.46
C VAL A 322 12.05 -15.51 -1.37
N PHE A 323 11.09 -15.57 -0.45
CA PHE A 323 11.01 -16.53 0.66
C PHE A 323 10.49 -17.91 0.28
N VAL A 324 10.05 -18.11 -0.96
CA VAL A 324 9.34 -19.33 -1.30
C VAL A 324 10.29 -20.37 -1.90
N ARG A 325 10.39 -21.53 -1.23
CA ARG A 325 11.16 -22.72 -1.65
C ARG A 325 10.87 -23.14 -3.09
#